data_AF-A0A075G0U5-F1
#
_entry.id   AF-A0A075G0U5-F1
#
_cell.length_a   1.000
_cell.length_b   1.000
_cell.length_c   1.000
_cell.angle_alpha   90.00
_cell.angle_beta   90.00
_cell.angle_gamma   90.00
#
_symmetry.space_group_name_H-M   'P 1'
#
loop_
_entity.id
_entity.type
_entity.pdbx_description
1 polymer ?
#
loop_
_entity_poly.entity_id
_entity_poly.type
_entity_poly.pdbx_seq_one_letter_code
_entity_poly.pdbx_strand_id
1 'polypeptide(L)'
;MTAAWPPGSSRVYGIQLDDPREGYVWLQQMAAKDRTLLVLSRLAPTRLSRWINLQSIRFHWVTNRQDKYAIDPALEKINHFLNSTISSDSGIIWLDAVEYLADLHGFDSLIHFVQSLADELVDTNWTLVLPYSPLAFESTQVAKIRREAPNFSITEQNTSDDTSEPIQDVTLEDNSTIGLEEIDDESEIDDSLAIEVEPGFVVLSRIPEKSLSRAILQRRLEQWKGMGFDVSELEPVVLVNDRTVRHQRYFAFEEKVRRATECERRIRELEQLGFTTSATKLHFRIMQLTGLDEVESEIQKLLAEAR
;
A
#
# COMPACT_ATOMS: atom_id res chain seq x y z
N MET A 1 -27.45 1.24 -11.51
CA MET A 1 -26.58 1.93 -12.50
C MET A 1 -25.37 2.44 -11.72
N THR A 2 -24.36 1.61 -11.50
CA THR A 2 -23.02 1.75 -12.16
C THR A 2 -22.49 3.18 -12.13
N ALA A 3 -21.96 3.61 -10.99
CA ALA A 3 -21.11 4.78 -10.92
C ALA A 3 -19.82 4.44 -10.15
N ALA A 4 -18.83 3.90 -10.83
CA ALA A 4 -17.44 3.88 -10.35
C ALA A 4 -16.47 3.95 -11.53
N TRP A 5 -16.49 5.09 -12.19
CA TRP A 5 -15.37 5.64 -12.94
C TRP A 5 -15.37 7.13 -12.61
N PRO A 6 -14.22 7.82 -12.45
CA PRO A 6 -14.23 9.24 -12.08
C PRO A 6 -15.21 10.03 -12.96
N PRO A 7 -15.97 10.98 -12.37
CA PRO A 7 -17.28 11.43 -12.86
C PRO A 7 -17.28 12.31 -14.13
N GLY A 8 -16.29 12.15 -15.01
CA GLY A 8 -16.26 12.78 -16.32
C GLY A 8 -15.21 12.12 -17.19
N SER A 9 -15.62 11.64 -18.37
CA SER A 9 -14.71 11.52 -19.51
C SER A 9 -14.10 12.89 -19.80
N SER A 10 -12.96 12.94 -20.49
CA SER A 10 -12.31 14.19 -20.92
C SER A 10 -11.62 15.01 -19.82
N ARG A 11 -11.26 14.40 -18.67
CA ARG A 11 -10.68 15.13 -17.53
C ARG A 11 -9.43 14.45 -16.96
N VAL A 12 -8.67 15.24 -16.20
CA VAL A 12 -7.53 14.79 -15.40
C VAL A 12 -7.96 14.62 -13.94
N TYR A 13 -7.50 13.55 -13.30
CA TYR A 13 -7.70 13.30 -11.88
C TYR A 13 -6.37 12.96 -11.21
N GLY A 14 -6.20 13.43 -9.98
CA GLY A 14 -5.10 13.03 -9.11
C GLY A 14 -5.57 11.92 -8.18
N ILE A 15 -4.70 10.97 -7.83
CA ILE A 15 -4.97 10.02 -6.74
C ILE A 15 -3.79 10.10 -5.79
N GLN A 16 -4.07 10.53 -4.56
CA GLN A 16 -3.06 10.52 -3.51
C GLN A 16 -2.89 9.10 -2.98
N LEU A 17 -1.69 8.55 -3.12
CA LEU A 17 -1.33 7.20 -2.70
C LEU A 17 0.00 7.23 -1.97
N ASP A 18 0.10 6.52 -0.85
CA ASP A 18 1.38 6.37 -0.14
C ASP A 18 2.34 5.46 -0.92
N ASP A 19 1.81 4.39 -1.55
CA ASP A 19 2.51 3.63 -2.60
C ASP A 19 1.68 3.66 -3.89
N PRO A 20 2.21 4.20 -5.01
CA PRO A 20 1.47 4.26 -6.28
C PRO A 20 1.05 2.89 -6.81
N ARG A 21 1.64 1.80 -6.29
CA ARG A 21 1.29 0.42 -6.64
C ARG A 21 -0.08 -0.01 -6.13
N GLU A 22 -0.60 0.61 -5.07
CA GLU A 22 -1.92 0.31 -4.52
C GLU A 22 -3.03 0.58 -5.55
N GLY A 23 -2.82 1.58 -6.40
CA GLY A 23 -3.75 1.93 -7.47
C GLY A 23 -3.85 0.91 -8.60
N TYR A 24 -2.88 0.01 -8.79
CA TYR A 24 -2.90 -0.97 -9.89
C TYR A 24 -4.01 -2.01 -9.76
N VAL A 25 -4.30 -2.45 -8.54
CA VAL A 25 -5.36 -3.44 -8.29
C VAL A 25 -6.72 -2.84 -8.65
N TRP A 26 -6.95 -1.58 -8.23
CA TRP A 26 -8.14 -0.83 -8.61
C TRP A 26 -8.22 -0.61 -10.13
N LEU A 27 -7.11 -0.21 -10.76
CA LEU A 27 -7.05 -0.01 -12.21
C LEU A 27 -7.39 -1.29 -12.99
N GLN A 28 -6.97 -2.46 -12.51
CA GLN A 28 -7.26 -3.75 -13.14
C GLN A 28 -8.75 -4.10 -13.11
N GLN A 29 -9.48 -3.73 -12.05
CA GLN A 29 -10.94 -3.92 -11.97
C GLN A 29 -11.69 -3.15 -13.04
N MET A 30 -11.04 -2.14 -13.60
CA MET A 30 -11.60 -1.19 -14.54
C MET A 30 -11.27 -1.56 -15.99
N ALA A 31 -10.61 -2.70 -16.18
CA ALA A 31 -10.40 -3.33 -17.48
C ALA A 31 -11.75 -3.80 -18.05
N ALA A 32 -12.27 -3.06 -19.01
CA ALA A 32 -13.48 -3.43 -19.76
C ALA A 32 -13.12 -3.73 -21.22
N LYS A 33 -13.94 -4.55 -21.90
CA LYS A 33 -13.72 -4.90 -23.32
C LYS A 33 -13.74 -3.69 -24.26
N ASP A 34 -14.50 -2.66 -23.90
CA ASP A 34 -14.73 -1.49 -24.76
C ASP A 34 -13.91 -0.27 -24.34
N ARG A 35 -12.95 -0.42 -23.41
CA ARG A 35 -12.09 0.68 -22.94
C ARG A 35 -10.63 0.26 -22.90
N THR A 36 -9.77 1.10 -23.46
CA THR A 36 -8.34 0.85 -23.45
C THR A 36 -7.71 1.37 -22.16
N LEU A 37 -7.04 0.48 -21.42
CA LEU A 37 -6.16 0.86 -20.31
C LEU A 37 -4.74 1.07 -20.84
N LEU A 38 -4.19 2.26 -20.65
CA LEU A 38 -2.82 2.61 -20.97
C LEU A 38 -2.05 2.99 -19.69
N VAL A 39 -1.02 2.23 -19.34
CA VAL A 39 -0.20 2.45 -18.16
C VAL A 39 1.19 2.95 -18.54
N LEU A 40 1.59 4.11 -18.03
CA LEU A 40 2.95 4.63 -18.09
C LEU A 40 3.54 4.49 -16.68
N SER A 41 4.51 3.62 -16.50
CA SER A 41 5.08 3.30 -15.18
C SER A 41 6.60 3.34 -15.20
N ARG A 42 7.22 3.67 -14.06
CA ARG A 42 8.67 3.49 -13.85
C ARG A 42 9.07 2.04 -13.61
N LEU A 43 8.12 1.14 -13.38
CA LEU A 43 8.39 -0.27 -13.17
C LEU A 43 8.71 -0.96 -14.50
N ALA A 44 9.85 -1.64 -14.55
CA ALA A 44 10.20 -2.50 -15.67
C ALA A 44 9.12 -3.59 -15.88
N PRO A 45 8.94 -4.12 -17.11
CA PRO A 45 7.85 -5.05 -17.44
C PRO A 45 7.76 -6.26 -16.50
N THR A 46 8.91 -6.83 -16.12
CA THR A 46 9.00 -7.99 -15.21
C THR A 46 8.56 -7.69 -13.77
N ARG A 47 8.62 -6.42 -13.35
CA ARG A 47 8.14 -5.96 -12.04
C ARG A 47 6.69 -5.55 -12.13
N LEU A 48 6.29 -4.85 -13.20
CA LEU A 48 4.92 -4.42 -13.42
C LEU A 48 3.95 -5.61 -13.52
N SER A 49 4.38 -6.71 -14.15
CA SER A 49 3.58 -7.95 -14.26
C SER A 49 3.22 -8.61 -12.93
N ARG A 50 3.89 -8.25 -11.83
CA ARG A 50 3.54 -8.73 -10.48
C ARG A 50 2.32 -8.02 -9.90
N TRP A 51 1.97 -6.85 -10.41
CA TRP A 51 0.91 -5.98 -9.89
C TRP A 51 -0.31 -5.95 -10.79
N ILE A 52 -0.11 -6.04 -12.11
CA ILE A 52 -1.19 -5.90 -13.08
C ILE A 52 -1.00 -6.88 -14.25
N ASN A 53 -2.10 -7.39 -14.81
CA ASN A 53 -2.06 -8.33 -15.93
C ASN A 53 -1.75 -7.61 -17.24
N LEU A 54 -0.51 -7.72 -17.70
CA LEU A 54 -0.01 -7.08 -18.93
C LEU A 54 -0.72 -7.52 -20.21
N GLN A 55 -1.43 -8.65 -20.23
CA GLN A 55 -2.19 -9.09 -21.41
C GLN A 55 -3.49 -8.30 -21.59
N SER A 56 -3.99 -7.68 -20.53
CA SER A 56 -5.25 -6.94 -20.52
C SER A 56 -5.10 -5.43 -20.69
N ILE A 57 -3.86 -4.92 -20.78
CA ILE A 57 -3.56 -3.49 -20.81
C ILE A 57 -2.50 -3.17 -21.87
N ARG A 58 -2.51 -1.92 -22.37
CA ARG A 58 -1.32 -1.33 -23.01
C ARG A 58 -0.43 -0.75 -21.93
N PHE A 59 0.87 -0.94 -22.01
CA PHE A 59 1.80 -0.37 -21.03
C PHE A 59 3.11 0.08 -21.67
N HIS A 60 3.74 1.09 -21.08
CA HIS A 60 5.07 1.59 -21.43
C HIS A 60 5.90 1.83 -20.17
N TRP A 61 7.18 1.46 -20.24
CA TRP A 61 8.14 1.67 -19.18
C TRP A 61 8.84 3.02 -19.37
N VAL A 62 8.62 3.96 -18.45
CA VAL A 62 9.21 5.30 -18.48
C VAL A 62 10.69 5.20 -18.07
N THR A 63 11.60 5.25 -19.04
CA THR A 63 13.04 5.04 -18.82
C THR A 63 13.90 5.53 -20.00
N ASN A 64 15.15 5.90 -19.71
CA ASN A 64 16.17 6.20 -20.74
C ASN A 64 16.82 4.92 -21.33
N ARG A 65 16.48 3.75 -20.81
CA ARG A 65 17.03 2.48 -21.29
C ARG A 65 16.44 2.10 -22.64
N GLN A 66 17.26 1.50 -23.50
CA GLN A 66 16.78 0.91 -24.74
C GLN A 66 16.05 -0.40 -24.43
N ASP A 67 14.74 -0.39 -24.59
CA ASP A 67 13.87 -1.56 -24.48
C ASP A 67 12.71 -1.44 -25.48
N LYS A 68 12.10 -2.57 -25.86
CA LYS A 68 10.94 -2.59 -26.77
C LYS A 68 9.75 -1.81 -26.21
N TYR A 69 9.57 -1.82 -24.89
CA TYR A 69 8.45 -1.16 -24.21
C TYR A 69 8.86 0.16 -23.55
N ALA A 70 10.09 0.64 -23.78
CA ALA A 70 10.56 1.88 -23.19
C ALA A 70 9.92 3.10 -23.85
N ILE A 71 9.51 4.05 -23.02
CA ILE A 71 9.20 5.42 -23.43
C ILE A 71 10.19 6.36 -22.74
N ASP A 72 10.74 7.28 -23.53
CA ASP A 72 11.69 8.27 -23.02
C ASP A 72 10.97 9.22 -22.04
N PRO A 73 11.56 9.50 -20.87
CA PRO A 73 10.96 10.33 -19.83
C PRO A 73 10.90 11.83 -20.16
N ALA A 74 11.41 12.28 -21.31
CA ALA A 74 11.21 13.65 -21.76
C ALA A 74 9.71 13.98 -21.91
N LEU A 75 9.26 15.07 -21.27
CA LEU A 75 7.85 15.46 -21.26
C LEU A 75 7.30 15.65 -22.67
N GLU A 76 8.09 16.17 -23.61
CA GLU A 76 7.70 16.37 -25.00
C GLU A 76 7.42 15.05 -25.72
N LYS A 77 8.22 14.01 -25.42
CA LYS A 77 8.06 12.68 -26.02
C LYS A 77 6.85 11.97 -25.44
N ILE A 78 6.63 12.06 -24.13
CA ILE A 78 5.43 11.53 -23.48
C ILE A 78 4.19 12.23 -24.02
N ASN A 79 4.21 13.57 -24.14
CA ASN A 79 3.09 14.35 -24.64
C ASN A 79 2.74 13.96 -26.09
N HIS A 80 3.74 13.90 -26.98
CA HIS A 80 3.53 13.47 -28.36
C HIS A 80 2.92 12.05 -28.45
N PHE A 81 3.44 11.12 -27.64
CA PHE A 81 2.92 9.76 -27.57
C PHE A 81 1.46 9.73 -27.08
N LEU A 82 1.14 10.45 -26.01
CA LEU A 82 -0.22 10.51 -25.46
C LEU A 82 -1.19 11.17 -26.43
N ASN A 83 -0.83 12.27 -27.09
CA ASN A 83 -1.72 12.93 -28.06
C ASN A 83 -2.02 12.04 -29.26
N SER A 84 -1.03 11.27 -29.74
CA SER A 84 -1.24 10.27 -30.78
C SER A 84 -2.20 9.15 -30.34
N THR A 85 -2.18 8.82 -29.04
CA THR A 85 -3.08 7.83 -28.45
C THR A 85 -4.48 8.41 -28.28
N ILE A 86 -4.61 9.60 -27.69
CA ILE A 86 -5.87 10.27 -27.36
C ILE A 86 -6.71 10.56 -28.62
N SER A 87 -6.06 10.84 -29.75
CA SER A 87 -6.70 11.02 -31.05
C SER A 87 -7.47 9.77 -31.54
N SER A 88 -7.26 8.61 -30.92
CA SER A 88 -7.85 7.33 -31.26
C SER A 88 -8.42 6.64 -30.00
N ASP A 89 -9.38 5.74 -30.16
CA ASP A 89 -9.96 4.96 -29.05
C ASP A 89 -10.67 5.78 -27.95
N SER A 90 -11.01 5.08 -26.87
CA SER A 90 -11.48 5.64 -25.60
C SER A 90 -10.85 4.84 -24.47
N GLY A 91 -10.64 5.46 -23.31
CA GLY A 91 -9.90 4.77 -22.28
C GLY A 91 -9.35 5.63 -21.16
N ILE A 92 -8.34 5.06 -20.52
CA ILE A 92 -7.79 5.55 -19.26
C ILE A 92 -6.28 5.53 -19.41
N ILE A 93 -5.66 6.67 -19.17
CA ILE A 93 -4.22 6.83 -19.08
C ILE A 93 -3.86 6.87 -17.60
N TRP A 94 -3.02 5.95 -17.15
CA TRP A 94 -2.50 5.89 -15.80
C TRP A 94 -1.01 6.25 -15.82
N LEU A 95 -0.65 7.41 -15.25
CA LEU A 95 0.73 7.92 -15.25
C LEU A 95 1.37 7.76 -13.86
N ASP A 96 1.93 6.58 -13.60
CA ASP A 96 2.74 6.28 -12.39
C ASP A 96 4.21 6.67 -12.61
N ALA A 97 4.44 7.98 -12.75
CA ALA A 97 5.76 8.57 -12.86
C ALA A 97 5.81 10.05 -12.44
N VAL A 98 4.78 10.56 -11.76
CA VAL A 98 4.59 12.00 -11.53
C VAL A 98 5.77 12.59 -10.73
N GLU A 99 6.16 11.94 -9.64
CA GLU A 99 7.28 12.37 -8.78
C GLU A 99 8.60 12.37 -9.56
N TYR A 100 8.83 11.33 -10.34
CA TYR A 100 10.05 11.22 -11.13
C TYR A 100 10.14 12.26 -12.25
N LEU A 101 9.02 12.57 -12.89
CA LEU A 101 8.98 13.59 -13.93
C LEU A 101 9.14 14.98 -13.32
N ALA A 102 8.59 15.23 -12.13
CA ALA A 102 8.83 16.46 -11.37
C ALA A 102 10.30 16.61 -10.96
N ASP A 103 10.91 15.54 -10.44
CA ASP A 103 12.33 15.53 -10.06
C ASP A 103 13.24 15.78 -11.28
N LEU A 104 12.88 15.22 -12.44
CA LEU A 104 13.69 15.29 -13.65
C LEU A 104 13.60 16.65 -14.37
N HIS A 105 12.40 17.22 -14.48
CA HIS A 105 12.12 18.40 -15.32
C HIS A 105 11.72 19.65 -14.54
N GLY A 106 11.58 19.53 -13.23
CA GLY A 106 11.03 20.55 -12.36
C GLY A 106 9.50 20.53 -12.30
N PHE A 107 8.97 20.96 -11.15
CA PHE A 107 7.54 20.94 -10.86
C PHE A 107 6.71 21.83 -11.80
N ASP A 108 7.18 23.05 -12.12
CA ASP A 108 6.42 23.95 -12.98
C ASP A 108 6.28 23.38 -14.42
N SER A 109 7.33 22.74 -14.94
CA SER A 109 7.29 22.04 -16.22
C SER A 109 6.29 20.89 -16.22
N LEU A 110 6.23 20.11 -15.12
CA LEU A 110 5.24 19.05 -14.95
C LEU A 110 3.81 19.61 -14.96
N ILE A 111 3.54 20.69 -14.25
CA ILE A 111 2.19 21.30 -14.21
C ILE A 111 1.78 21.81 -15.59
N HIS A 112 2.68 22.47 -16.32
CA HIS A 112 2.40 22.87 -17.70
C HIS A 112 2.13 21.69 -18.62
N PHE A 113 2.85 20.58 -18.43
CA PHE A 113 2.59 19.34 -19.14
C PHE A 113 1.20 18.75 -18.80
N VAL A 114 0.83 18.71 -17.53
CA VAL A 114 -0.50 18.25 -17.09
C VAL A 114 -1.61 19.15 -17.64
N GLN A 115 -1.44 20.46 -17.62
CA GLN A 115 -2.37 21.43 -18.22
C GLN A 115 -2.53 21.19 -19.74
N SER A 116 -1.42 21.02 -20.45
CA SER A 116 -1.45 20.74 -21.90
C SER A 116 -2.20 19.45 -22.20
N LEU A 117 -2.00 18.40 -21.39
CA LEU A 117 -2.77 17.16 -21.53
C LEU A 117 -4.24 17.32 -21.16
N ALA A 118 -4.56 18.14 -20.16
CA ALA A 118 -5.94 18.43 -19.79
C ALA A 118 -6.70 19.08 -20.96
N ASP A 119 -6.07 20.01 -21.67
CA ASP A 119 -6.63 20.66 -22.85
C ASP A 119 -6.86 19.65 -23.99
N GLU A 120 -5.92 18.74 -24.23
CA GLU A 120 -6.03 17.70 -25.26
C GLU A 120 -7.08 16.63 -24.93
N LEU A 121 -7.42 16.46 -23.65
CA LEU A 121 -8.47 15.53 -23.23
C LEU A 121 -9.87 16.08 -23.46
N VAL A 122 -10.04 17.40 -23.60
CA VAL A 122 -11.35 18.04 -23.81
C VAL A 122 -12.04 17.41 -25.02
N ASP A 123 -13.34 17.10 -24.88
CA ASP A 123 -14.17 16.45 -25.90
C ASP A 123 -13.72 15.04 -26.34
N THR A 124 -12.82 14.41 -25.58
CA THR A 124 -12.37 13.02 -25.83
C THR A 124 -12.94 12.03 -24.82
N ASN A 125 -13.01 10.75 -25.16
CA ASN A 125 -13.41 9.71 -24.20
C ASN A 125 -12.24 9.15 -23.38
N TRP A 126 -11.16 9.93 -23.25
CA TRP A 126 -10.01 9.59 -22.45
C TRP A 126 -10.07 10.23 -21.07
N THR A 127 -9.49 9.57 -20.09
CA THR A 127 -9.30 10.10 -18.73
C THR A 127 -7.85 9.92 -18.34
N LEU A 128 -7.20 10.97 -17.85
CA LEU A 128 -5.86 10.87 -17.30
C LEU A 128 -5.93 10.78 -15.79
N VAL A 129 -5.23 9.80 -15.24
CA VAL A 129 -5.12 9.55 -13.81
C VAL A 129 -3.66 9.65 -13.40
N LEU A 130 -3.41 10.52 -12.43
CA LEU A 130 -2.10 10.86 -11.90
C LEU A 130 -2.02 10.33 -10.45
N PRO A 131 -1.62 9.06 -10.23
CA PRO A 131 -1.23 8.63 -8.90
C PRO A 131 0.02 9.39 -8.45
N TYR A 132 0.01 9.92 -7.23
CA TYR A 132 1.20 10.53 -6.63
C TYR A 132 1.18 10.45 -5.10
N SER A 133 2.38 10.43 -4.50
CA SER A 133 2.53 10.59 -3.06
C SER A 133 2.55 12.07 -2.67
N PRO A 134 1.64 12.55 -1.80
CA PRO A 134 1.64 13.95 -1.38
C PRO A 134 2.89 14.32 -0.58
N LEU A 135 3.57 13.34 0.03
CA LEU A 135 4.82 13.54 0.78
C LEU A 135 6.03 13.82 -0.13
N ALA A 136 5.92 13.51 -1.43
CA ALA A 136 6.98 13.79 -2.41
C ALA A 136 7.00 15.25 -2.89
N PHE A 137 6.03 16.07 -2.47
CA PHE A 137 5.85 17.44 -2.94
C PHE A 137 5.67 18.41 -1.76
N GLU A 138 6.00 19.69 -1.99
CA GLU A 138 5.67 20.74 -1.04
C GLU A 138 4.16 20.96 -0.96
N SER A 139 3.65 21.46 0.18
CA SER A 139 2.21 21.72 0.36
C SER A 139 1.63 22.66 -0.72
N THR A 140 2.41 23.64 -1.19
CA THR A 140 2.01 24.55 -2.28
C THR A 140 1.94 23.84 -3.63
N GLN A 141 2.84 22.88 -3.88
CA GLN A 141 2.88 22.05 -5.07
C GLN A 141 1.70 21.07 -5.08
N VAL A 142 1.40 20.42 -3.94
CA VAL A 142 0.21 19.57 -3.80
C VAL A 142 -1.08 20.34 -4.07
N ALA A 143 -1.19 21.57 -3.55
CA ALA A 143 -2.35 22.44 -3.83
C ALA A 143 -2.48 22.78 -5.33
N LYS A 144 -1.37 23.04 -6.02
CA LYS A 144 -1.35 23.23 -7.47
C LYS A 144 -1.76 21.97 -8.22
N ILE A 145 -1.25 20.78 -7.85
CA ILE A 145 -1.67 19.51 -8.45
C ILE A 145 -3.18 19.33 -8.26
N ARG A 146 -3.71 19.50 -7.04
CA ARG A 146 -5.15 19.32 -6.75
C ARG A 146 -6.05 20.27 -7.54
N ARG A 147 -5.54 21.46 -7.89
CA ARG A 147 -6.26 22.43 -8.71
C ARG A 147 -6.40 21.96 -10.17
N GLU A 148 -5.34 21.40 -10.73
CA GLU A 148 -5.32 20.94 -12.14
C GLU A 148 -5.88 19.51 -12.29
N ALA A 149 -5.63 18.67 -11.30
CA ALA A 149 -6.02 17.28 -11.22
C ALA A 149 -6.77 17.06 -9.89
N PRO A 150 -8.09 17.30 -9.85
CA PRO A 150 -8.90 17.08 -8.66
C PRO A 150 -8.66 15.70 -8.06
N ASN A 151 -8.49 15.65 -6.74
CA ASN A 151 -8.22 14.40 -6.06
C ASN A 151 -9.44 13.48 -6.14
N PHE A 152 -9.22 12.26 -6.62
CA PHE A 152 -10.18 11.19 -6.63
C PHE A 152 -9.77 10.16 -5.59
N SER A 153 -10.63 9.96 -4.58
CA SER A 153 -10.44 8.89 -3.61
C SER A 153 -10.98 7.59 -4.19
N ILE A 154 -10.12 6.56 -4.24
CA ILE A 154 -10.54 5.21 -4.57
C ILE A 154 -11.46 4.73 -3.45
N THR A 155 -12.76 4.91 -3.63
CA THR A 155 -13.76 4.39 -2.69
C THR A 155 -13.95 2.92 -3.02
N GLU A 156 -13.61 2.02 -2.09
CA GLU A 156 -14.08 0.64 -2.17
C GLU A 156 -15.60 0.67 -2.14
N GLN A 157 -16.24 0.36 -3.27
CA GLN A 157 -17.69 0.30 -3.34
C GLN A 157 -18.19 -0.84 -2.46
N ASN A 158 -18.49 -0.53 -1.21
CA ASN A 158 -19.58 -1.17 -0.50
C ASN A 158 -20.87 -0.65 -1.14
N THR A 159 -21.63 -1.53 -1.78
CA THR A 159 -22.97 -1.24 -2.25
C THR A 159 -23.86 -0.87 -1.06
N SER A 160 -24.20 0.40 -0.95
CA SER A 160 -25.44 0.86 -0.33
C SER A 160 -25.84 2.15 -1.02
N ASP A 161 -26.81 2.03 -1.94
CA ASP A 161 -27.62 3.15 -2.39
C ASP A 161 -28.16 3.87 -1.14
N ASP A 162 -27.86 5.14 -0.98
CA ASP A 162 -28.89 6.05 -0.49
C ASP A 162 -28.72 7.42 -1.15
N THR A 163 -29.81 7.86 -1.75
CA THR A 163 -29.93 9.08 -2.53
C THR A 163 -30.21 10.22 -1.56
N SER A 164 -29.45 11.31 -1.61
CA SER A 164 -29.89 12.58 -1.03
C SER A 164 -29.24 13.75 -1.79
N GLU A 165 -30.08 14.40 -2.60
CA GLU A 165 -29.80 15.70 -3.22
C GLU A 165 -29.59 16.81 -2.16
N PRO A 166 -28.94 17.94 -2.54
CA PRO A 166 -28.47 18.95 -1.61
C PRO A 166 -29.59 19.92 -1.20
N ILE A 167 -29.64 20.31 0.08
CA ILE A 167 -30.43 21.46 0.54
C ILE A 167 -29.49 22.46 1.23
N GLN A 168 -29.72 23.73 0.88
CA GLN A 168 -29.00 24.95 1.28
C GLN A 168 -29.18 25.30 2.77
N ASP A 169 -28.07 25.75 3.36
CA ASP A 169 -27.90 26.94 4.21
C ASP A 169 -29.02 27.34 5.20
N VAL A 170 -28.85 27.10 6.50
CA VAL A 170 -29.21 28.04 7.60
C VAL A 170 -28.33 27.80 8.84
N THR A 171 -27.85 28.90 9.40
CA THR A 171 -27.01 29.10 10.60
C THR A 171 -27.63 28.71 11.96
N LEU A 172 -26.74 28.21 12.84
CA LEU A 172 -26.59 28.38 14.30
C LEU A 172 -27.80 28.10 15.23
N GLU A 173 -27.67 27.11 16.13
CA GLU A 173 -27.43 27.36 17.57
C GLU A 173 -27.22 26.05 18.36
N ASP A 174 -26.45 26.24 19.42
CA ASP A 174 -25.74 25.31 20.32
C ASP A 174 -26.67 24.40 21.16
N ASN A 175 -26.38 23.09 21.20
CA ASN A 175 -26.40 22.35 22.48
C ASN A 175 -25.60 21.03 22.41
N SER A 176 -24.42 21.06 23.02
CA SER A 176 -23.60 19.97 23.55
C SER A 176 -24.17 18.53 23.56
N THR A 177 -23.51 17.62 22.84
CA THR A 177 -23.37 16.19 23.21
C THR A 177 -22.10 15.59 22.58
N ILE A 178 -21.06 15.48 23.40
CA ILE A 178 -19.99 14.46 23.44
C ILE A 178 -19.69 13.72 22.12
N GLY A 179 -18.59 14.11 21.47
CA GLY A 179 -17.87 13.32 20.48
C GLY A 179 -16.40 13.67 20.58
N LEU A 180 -15.57 12.69 20.96
CA LEU A 180 -14.13 12.88 21.14
C LEU A 180 -13.52 13.43 19.85
N GLU A 181 -12.92 14.61 19.94
CA GLU A 181 -12.00 15.13 18.92
C GLU A 181 -10.82 14.17 18.80
N GLU A 182 -10.65 13.54 17.64
CA GLU A 182 -9.38 12.91 17.28
C GLU A 182 -8.39 14.05 16.98
N ILE A 183 -7.58 14.35 17.99
CA ILE A 183 -6.33 15.09 17.86
C ILE A 183 -5.44 14.24 16.95
N ASP A 184 -5.30 14.65 15.69
CA ASP A 184 -4.39 14.03 14.72
C ASP A 184 -2.97 14.60 14.94
N ASP A 185 -2.44 14.30 16.12
CA ASP A 185 -1.00 14.36 16.40
C ASP A 185 -0.38 13.04 15.92
N GLU A 186 -0.25 12.85 14.60
CA GLU A 186 0.73 11.91 14.06
C GLU A 186 2.10 12.58 14.08
N SER A 187 2.62 12.75 15.30
CA SER A 187 4.06 12.76 15.52
C SER A 187 4.63 11.49 14.91
N GLU A 188 5.58 11.66 13.99
CA GLU A 188 6.46 10.65 13.42
C GLU A 188 6.63 9.43 14.34
N ILE A 189 5.89 8.35 14.08
CA ILE A 189 6.29 7.05 14.60
C ILE A 189 7.39 6.56 13.67
N ASP A 190 8.61 6.92 14.04
CA ASP A 190 9.86 6.33 13.59
C ASP A 190 9.78 4.80 13.76
N ASP A 191 9.41 4.10 12.68
CA ASP A 191 9.37 2.63 12.65
C ASP A 191 10.74 2.04 12.28
N SER A 192 11.82 2.79 12.54
CA SER A 192 13.21 2.34 12.51
C SER A 192 13.79 2.21 13.93
N LEU A 193 13.10 1.51 14.82
CA LEU A 193 13.73 0.87 15.97
C LEU A 193 13.59 -0.65 15.89
N ALA A 194 14.15 -1.21 14.82
CA ALA A 194 14.66 -2.57 14.89
C ALA A 194 15.84 -2.55 15.88
N ILE A 195 15.59 -2.85 17.14
CA ILE A 195 16.66 -3.15 18.08
C ILE A 195 17.23 -4.50 17.63
N GLU A 196 18.34 -4.46 16.90
CA GLU A 196 19.17 -5.62 16.66
C GLU A 196 19.70 -6.12 18.01
N VAL A 197 19.01 -7.13 18.57
CA VAL A 197 19.64 -8.03 19.53
C VAL A 197 20.30 -9.11 18.68
N GLU A 198 21.63 -9.13 18.64
CA GLU A 198 22.44 -10.13 17.95
C GLU A 198 21.94 -11.58 18.14
N PRO A 199 22.14 -12.50 17.17
CA PRO A 199 21.68 -12.43 15.78
C PRO A 199 20.56 -13.46 15.55
N GLY A 200 19.49 -13.13 14.80
CA GLY A 200 18.61 -14.13 14.17
C GLY A 200 17.11 -13.94 14.35
N PHE A 201 16.65 -13.28 15.42
CA PHE A 201 15.24 -12.98 15.63
C PHE A 201 15.05 -11.52 16.04
N VAL A 202 14.44 -10.73 15.15
CA VAL A 202 14.13 -9.32 15.38
C VAL A 202 12.84 -9.23 16.19
N VAL A 203 12.88 -8.61 17.36
CA VAL A 203 11.66 -8.21 18.08
C VAL A 203 11.10 -7.01 17.34
N LEU A 204 9.95 -7.19 16.70
CA LEU A 204 9.35 -6.16 15.86
C LEU A 204 8.39 -5.28 16.67
N SER A 205 8.33 -3.99 16.33
CA SER A 205 7.45 -2.97 16.93
C SER A 205 5.97 -3.32 16.78
N ARG A 206 5.14 -2.99 17.79
CA ARG A 206 3.68 -3.19 17.76
C ARG A 206 3.06 -2.22 16.76
N ILE A 207 2.17 -2.73 15.91
CA ILE A 207 1.48 -1.92 14.90
C ILE A 207 0.14 -1.42 15.48
N PRO A 208 -0.11 -0.11 15.55
CA PRO A 208 -1.39 0.45 15.97
C PRO A 208 -2.60 0.00 15.12
N GLU A 209 -3.79 -0.03 15.71
CA GLU A 209 -5.07 -0.35 15.03
C GLU A 209 -5.32 0.48 13.77
N LYS A 210 -4.94 1.76 13.84
CA LYS A 210 -5.10 2.76 12.79
C LYS A 210 -4.12 2.58 11.61
N SER A 211 -3.03 1.83 11.79
CA SER A 211 -2.04 1.55 10.75
C SER A 211 -2.04 0.10 10.25
N LEU A 212 -2.89 -0.79 10.79
CA LEU A 212 -2.99 -2.17 10.31
C LEU A 212 -3.73 -2.28 8.96
N SER A 213 -3.01 -2.01 7.87
CA SER A 213 -3.47 -2.29 6.50
C SER A 213 -3.25 -3.75 6.12
N ARG A 214 -3.98 -4.24 5.11
CA ARG A 214 -3.81 -5.62 4.59
C ARG A 214 -2.40 -5.84 4.03
N ALA A 215 -1.80 -4.81 3.45
CA ALA A 215 -0.44 -4.85 2.91
C ALA A 215 0.61 -4.93 4.03
N ILE A 216 0.42 -4.17 5.11
CA ILE A 216 1.29 -4.23 6.29
C ILE A 216 1.19 -5.60 6.96
N LEU A 217 -0.02 -6.14 7.11
CA LEU A 217 -0.24 -7.49 7.61
C LEU A 217 0.44 -8.55 6.74
N GLN A 218 0.35 -8.43 5.41
CA GLN A 218 0.98 -9.37 4.48
C GLN A 218 2.51 -9.30 4.53
N ARG A 219 3.08 -8.09 4.55
CA ARG A 219 4.54 -7.90 4.69
C ARG A 219 5.05 -8.47 6.01
N ARG A 220 4.29 -8.28 7.09
CA ARG A 220 4.60 -8.85 8.40
C ARG A 220 4.52 -10.38 8.40
N LEU A 221 3.54 -10.94 7.69
CA LEU A 221 3.40 -12.38 7.50
C LEU A 221 4.58 -12.97 6.74
N GLU A 222 5.02 -12.31 5.67
CA GLU A 222 6.20 -12.70 4.89
C GLU A 222 7.48 -12.62 5.73
N GLN A 223 7.61 -11.61 6.60
CA GLN A 223 8.71 -11.51 7.56
C GLN A 223 8.73 -12.68 8.54
N TRP A 224 7.60 -12.99 9.18
CA TRP A 224 7.51 -14.12 10.12
C TRP A 224 7.72 -15.48 9.43
N LYS A 225 7.23 -15.63 8.19
CA LYS A 225 7.51 -16.79 7.36
C LYS A 225 9.01 -16.92 7.04
N GLY A 226 9.68 -15.80 6.78
CA GLY A 226 11.13 -15.73 6.60
C GLY A 226 11.91 -16.09 7.87
N MET A 227 11.34 -15.83 9.04
CA MET A 227 11.89 -16.23 10.35
C MET A 227 11.62 -17.70 10.70
N GLY A 228 10.83 -18.42 9.88
CA GLY A 228 10.53 -19.84 10.08
C GLY A 228 9.26 -20.14 10.88
N PHE A 229 8.46 -19.12 11.24
CA PHE A 229 7.20 -19.32 11.94
C PHE A 229 6.10 -19.83 11.01
N ASP A 230 5.26 -20.73 11.54
CA ASP A 230 4.04 -21.17 10.88
C ASP A 230 2.95 -20.09 10.98
N VAL A 231 2.71 -19.42 9.85
CA VAL A 231 1.75 -18.33 9.68
C VAL A 231 0.40 -18.77 9.10
N SER A 232 0.19 -20.08 8.92
CA SER A 232 -1.01 -20.65 8.28
C SER A 232 -2.32 -20.27 9.01
N GLU A 233 -2.29 -20.04 10.32
CA GLU A 233 -3.45 -19.57 11.09
C GLU A 233 -3.88 -18.13 10.75
N LEU A 234 -2.94 -17.30 10.29
CA LEU A 234 -3.16 -15.88 10.02
C LEU A 234 -3.37 -15.57 8.52
N GLU A 235 -2.95 -16.46 7.62
CA GLU A 235 -3.24 -16.38 6.17
C GLU A 235 -4.73 -16.12 5.84
N PRO A 236 -5.73 -16.78 6.46
CA PRO A 236 -7.14 -16.49 6.19
C PRO A 236 -7.61 -15.15 6.76
N VAL A 237 -6.90 -14.58 7.74
CA VAL A 237 -7.25 -13.30 8.40
C VAL A 237 -6.99 -12.12 7.45
N VAL A 238 -6.06 -12.28 6.51
CA VAL A 238 -5.78 -11.31 5.44
C VAL A 238 -7.01 -11.06 4.56
N LEU A 239 -7.92 -12.04 4.44
CA LEU A 239 -9.13 -11.98 3.62
C LEU A 239 -10.36 -11.46 4.38
N VAL A 240 -10.26 -11.21 5.68
CA VAL A 240 -11.38 -10.71 6.51
C VAL A 240 -11.58 -9.21 6.26
N ASN A 241 -12.79 -8.81 5.85
CA ASN A 241 -13.13 -7.42 5.51
C ASN A 241 -13.25 -6.51 6.75
N ASP A 242 -13.66 -7.06 7.90
CA ASP A 242 -13.79 -6.30 9.15
C ASP A 242 -12.41 -5.98 9.76
N ARG A 243 -12.10 -4.69 9.84
CA ARG A 243 -10.85 -4.15 10.36
C ARG A 243 -10.64 -4.49 11.84
N THR A 244 -11.69 -4.45 12.65
CA THR A 244 -11.59 -4.68 14.10
C THR A 244 -11.26 -6.13 14.39
N VAL A 245 -11.96 -7.05 13.71
CA VAL A 245 -11.73 -8.50 13.79
C VAL A 245 -10.34 -8.86 13.24
N ARG A 246 -9.90 -8.20 12.16
CA ARG A 246 -8.56 -8.39 11.59
C ARG A 246 -7.47 -7.97 12.58
N HIS A 247 -7.62 -6.80 13.20
CA HIS A 247 -6.67 -6.32 14.20
C HIS A 247 -6.62 -7.22 15.43
N GLN A 248 -7.77 -7.61 15.98
CA GLN A 248 -7.81 -8.47 17.15
C GLN A 248 -7.11 -9.82 16.91
N ARG A 249 -7.32 -10.42 15.73
CA ARG A 249 -6.66 -11.68 15.34
C ARG A 249 -5.17 -11.50 15.07
N TYR A 250 -4.78 -10.39 14.44
CA TYR A 250 -3.38 -10.01 14.26
C TYR A 250 -2.66 -9.84 15.60
N PHE A 251 -3.23 -9.03 16.50
CA PHE A 251 -2.65 -8.73 17.81
C PHE A 251 -2.46 -10.01 18.65
N ALA A 252 -3.47 -10.89 18.66
CA ALA A 252 -3.39 -12.17 19.36
C ALA A 252 -2.25 -13.05 18.81
N PHE A 253 -2.01 -13.03 17.51
CA PHE A 253 -0.93 -13.79 16.87
C PHE A 253 0.44 -13.12 17.04
N GLU A 254 0.52 -11.80 16.96
CA GLU A 254 1.74 -11.05 17.25
C GLU A 254 2.25 -11.35 18.66
N GLU A 255 1.35 -11.41 19.64
CA GLU A 255 1.73 -11.75 21.01
C GLU A 255 2.30 -13.18 21.11
N LYS A 256 1.78 -14.15 20.32
CA LYS A 256 2.38 -15.49 20.21
C LYS A 256 3.79 -15.43 19.63
N VAL A 257 4.00 -14.66 18.56
CA VAL A 257 5.32 -14.51 17.92
C VAL A 257 6.31 -13.83 18.87
N ARG A 258 5.88 -12.83 19.63
CA ARG A 258 6.70 -12.16 20.65
C ARG A 258 7.15 -13.12 21.75
N ARG A 259 6.24 -13.95 22.26
CA ARG A 259 6.57 -14.97 23.26
C ARG A 259 7.53 -16.02 22.69
N ALA A 260 7.32 -16.40 21.44
CA ALA A 260 8.15 -17.34 20.71
C ALA A 260 9.59 -16.81 20.53
N THR A 261 9.78 -15.54 20.15
CA THR A 261 11.11 -14.92 20.05
C THR A 261 11.79 -14.78 21.41
N GLU A 262 11.03 -14.50 22.48
CA GLU A 262 11.58 -14.47 23.83
C GLU A 262 12.07 -15.86 24.31
N CYS A 263 11.30 -16.91 23.99
CA CYS A 263 11.68 -18.28 24.29
C CYS A 263 12.91 -18.73 23.49
N GLU A 264 13.05 -18.26 22.25
CA GLU A 264 14.19 -18.56 21.39
C GLU A 264 15.52 -18.08 22.00
N ARG A 265 15.54 -16.88 22.60
CA ARG A 265 16.69 -16.39 23.35
C ARG A 265 17.09 -17.34 24.49
N ARG A 266 16.10 -17.83 25.26
CA ARG A 266 16.32 -18.74 26.38
C ARG A 266 16.73 -20.13 25.94
N ILE A 267 16.30 -20.59 24.76
CA ILE A 267 16.75 -21.86 24.18
C ILE A 267 18.22 -21.79 23.80
N ARG A 268 18.71 -20.68 23.25
CA ARG A 268 20.14 -20.53 22.97
C ARG A 268 20.99 -20.59 24.24
N GLU A 269 20.51 -20.00 25.33
CA GLU A 269 21.15 -20.14 26.64
C GLU A 269 21.23 -21.63 27.06
N LEU A 270 20.17 -22.42 26.82
CA LEU A 270 20.18 -23.87 27.05
C LEU A 270 21.13 -24.64 26.13
N GLU A 271 21.28 -24.24 24.86
CA GLU A 271 22.25 -24.84 23.94
C GLU A 271 23.69 -24.63 24.40
N GLN A 272 24.00 -23.43 24.89
CA GLN A 272 25.33 -23.11 25.46
C GLN A 272 25.64 -23.94 26.72
N LEU A 273 24.60 -24.32 27.48
CA LEU A 273 24.71 -25.18 28.66
C LEU A 273 24.77 -26.68 28.33
N GLY A 274 24.72 -27.06 27.04
CA GLY A 274 24.89 -28.44 26.57
C GLY A 274 23.60 -29.23 26.36
N PHE A 275 22.42 -28.63 26.52
CA PHE A 275 21.11 -29.29 26.33
C PHE A 275 20.64 -29.27 24.86
N THR A 276 21.50 -29.66 23.94
CA THR A 276 21.28 -29.51 22.48
C THR A 276 20.06 -30.26 21.95
N THR A 277 19.80 -31.48 22.42
CA THR A 277 18.63 -32.28 22.01
C THR A 277 17.30 -31.71 22.49
N SER A 278 17.25 -31.17 23.71
CA SER A 278 16.06 -30.51 24.24
C SER A 278 15.83 -29.16 23.54
N ALA A 279 16.90 -28.41 23.30
CA ALA A 279 16.86 -27.15 22.56
C ALA A 279 16.30 -27.31 21.14
N THR A 280 16.74 -28.33 20.39
CA THR A 280 16.21 -28.57 19.02
C THR A 280 14.72 -28.89 19.03
N LYS A 281 14.23 -29.66 20.02
CA LYS A 281 12.80 -29.98 20.17
C LYS A 281 11.97 -28.74 20.52
N LEU A 282 12.47 -27.91 21.43
CA LEU A 282 11.81 -26.68 21.84
C LEU A 282 11.81 -25.65 20.70
N HIS A 283 12.90 -25.57 19.93
CA HIS A 283 12.99 -24.71 18.75
C HIS A 283 11.93 -25.08 17.70
N PHE A 284 11.78 -26.37 17.40
CA PHE A 284 10.73 -26.83 16.49
C PHE A 284 9.31 -26.48 16.97
N ARG A 285 9.03 -26.60 18.27
CA ARG A 285 7.73 -26.23 18.86
C ARG A 285 7.44 -24.73 18.76
N ILE A 286 8.45 -23.90 19.01
CA ILE A 286 8.34 -22.44 18.89
C ILE A 286 8.06 -22.01 17.46
N MET A 287 8.67 -22.66 16.46
CA MET A 287 8.39 -22.40 15.05
C MET A 287 6.93 -22.69 14.68
N GLN A 288 6.32 -23.70 15.31
CA GLN A 288 4.90 -24.03 15.11
C GLN A 288 3.94 -23.14 15.90
N LEU A 289 4.44 -22.25 16.77
CA LEU A 289 3.64 -21.37 17.64
C LEU A 289 2.56 -22.11 18.48
N THR A 290 2.78 -23.41 18.76
CA THR A 290 1.85 -24.27 19.50
C THR A 290 2.38 -24.56 20.90
N GLY A 291 1.50 -24.57 21.90
CA GLY A 291 1.85 -24.95 23.27
C GLY A 291 2.92 -24.07 23.93
N LEU A 292 2.93 -22.76 23.64
CA LEU A 292 3.95 -21.82 24.14
C LEU A 292 4.08 -21.80 25.67
N ASP A 293 2.97 -21.97 26.41
CA ASP A 293 2.98 -22.05 27.88
C ASP A 293 3.76 -23.27 28.41
N GLU A 294 3.64 -24.41 27.72
CA GLU A 294 4.37 -25.64 28.08
C GLU A 294 5.86 -25.50 27.76
N VAL A 295 6.18 -24.89 26.61
CA VAL A 295 7.56 -24.59 26.19
C VAL A 295 8.24 -23.67 27.20
N GLU A 296 7.57 -22.60 27.64
CA GLU A 296 8.10 -21.69 28.66
C GLU A 296 8.37 -22.41 29.99
N SER A 297 7.43 -23.25 30.44
CA SER A 297 7.62 -24.04 31.66
C SER A 297 8.75 -25.06 31.53
N GLU A 298 8.93 -25.66 30.35
CA GLU A 298 9.99 -26.66 30.10
C GLU A 298 11.37 -25.98 30.06
N ILE A 299 11.48 -24.83 29.40
CA ILE A 299 12.68 -23.98 29.40
C ILE A 299 13.05 -23.58 30.82
N GLN A 300 12.08 -23.11 31.62
CA GLN A 300 12.33 -22.68 33.00
C GLN A 300 12.84 -23.83 33.89
N LYS A 301 12.31 -25.04 33.72
CA LYS A 301 12.77 -26.23 34.46
C LYS A 301 14.20 -26.61 34.07
N LEU A 302 14.50 -26.66 32.78
CA LEU A 302 15.84 -27.00 32.29
C LEU A 302 16.90 -25.96 32.68
N LEU A 303 16.56 -24.67 32.64
CA LEU A 303 17.45 -23.60 33.13
C LEU A 303 17.66 -23.66 34.64
N ALA A 304 16.66 -24.11 35.41
CA ALA A 304 16.79 -24.32 36.85
C ALA A 304 17.61 -25.57 37.20
N GLU A 305 17.57 -26.61 36.36
CA GLU A 305 18.40 -27.82 36.51
C GLU A 305 19.86 -27.59 36.11
N ALA A 306 20.11 -26.59 35.24
CA ALA A 306 21.43 -26.21 34.76
C ALA A 306 22.16 -25.18 35.66
N ARG A 307 21.47 -24.59 36.66
CA ARG A 307 22.03 -23.67 37.66
C ARG A 307 22.37 -24.40 38.96
#